data_AF-A0A917LAJ5-F1
#
_entry.id   AF-A0A917LAJ5-F1
#
_cell.length_a   1.000
_cell.length_b   1.000
_cell.length_c   1.000
_cell.angle_alpha   90.00
_cell.angle_beta   90.00
_cell.angle_gamma   90.00
#
_symmetry.space_group_name_H-M   'P 1'
#
loop_
_entity.id
_entity.type
_entity.pdbx_description
1 polymer ?
#
loop_
_entity_poly.entity_id
_entity_poly.type
_entity_poly.pdbx_seq_one_letter_code
_entity_poly.pdbx_strand_id
1 'polypeptide(L)'
;MAGLAEEESEPAPTEVRHFSTYKTWDMLRFFLERAEFPVNVIHGEEPFAEDEDWGYEPPRYLRPERVRLAGEALRATTYTRLISGVDPAELTSAEVYPLAGAYPLGWSEPGALEWARHWYDGLTQFFEAAARANDAVLVWLD
;
A
#
# COMPACT_ATOMS: atom_id res chain seq x y z
N MET A 1 -37.38 24.00 1.75
CA MET A 1 -37.47 22.54 1.97
C MET A 1 -36.35 21.90 1.15
N ALA A 2 -35.40 21.31 1.86
CA ALA A 2 -34.32 20.39 1.49
C ALA A 2 -33.56 20.59 0.16
N GLY A 3 -32.27 20.89 0.30
CA GLY A 3 -31.28 20.86 -0.77
C GLY A 3 -30.97 19.45 -1.24
N LEU A 4 -30.60 19.37 -2.51
CA LEU A 4 -30.08 18.17 -3.14
C LEU A 4 -28.68 17.92 -2.56
N ALA A 5 -28.54 16.78 -1.88
CA ALA A 5 -27.24 16.24 -1.52
C ALA A 5 -26.49 15.95 -2.82
N GLU A 6 -25.38 16.64 -3.03
CA GLU A 6 -24.39 16.27 -4.04
C GLU A 6 -23.80 14.93 -3.58
N GLU A 7 -24.14 13.86 -4.30
CA GLU A 7 -23.47 12.58 -4.21
C GLU A 7 -22.09 12.79 -4.83
N GLU A 8 -21.13 13.19 -4.00
CA GLU A 8 -19.73 13.36 -4.37
C GLU A 8 -19.17 11.98 -4.76
N SER A 9 -19.23 11.67 -6.05
CA SER A 9 -18.60 10.48 -6.62
C SER A 9 -17.12 10.56 -6.32
N GLU A 10 -16.60 9.65 -5.50
CA GLU A 10 -15.16 9.51 -5.29
C GLU A 10 -14.46 9.36 -6.65
N PRO A 11 -13.42 10.17 -6.95
CA PRO A 11 -12.70 10.07 -8.21
C PRO A 11 -12.07 8.68 -8.37
N ALA A 12 -12.02 8.19 -9.61
CA ALA A 12 -11.37 6.91 -9.89
C ALA A 12 -9.91 6.94 -9.38
N PRO A 13 -9.36 5.84 -8.83
CA PRO A 13 -8.00 5.79 -8.27
C PRO A 13 -6.91 6.34 -9.21
N THR A 14 -7.13 6.29 -10.52
CA THR A 14 -6.24 6.81 -11.56
C THR A 14 -6.20 8.34 -11.69
N GLU A 15 -7.17 9.06 -11.11
CA GLU A 15 -7.23 10.53 -11.09
C GLU A 15 -6.82 11.11 -9.72
N VAL A 16 -6.67 10.28 -8.70
CA VAL A 16 -6.29 10.70 -7.36
C VAL A 16 -4.78 10.87 -7.29
N ARG A 17 -4.32 12.06 -6.89
CA ARG A 17 -2.89 12.33 -6.66
C ARG A 17 -2.33 11.71 -5.37
N HIS A 18 -3.17 10.95 -4.67
CA HIS A 18 -2.88 10.34 -3.37
C HIS A 18 -3.64 9.02 -3.25
N PHE A 19 -2.97 7.99 -2.73
CA PHE A 19 -3.59 6.71 -2.44
C PHE A 19 -3.10 6.23 -1.08
N SER A 20 -4.04 5.91 -0.19
CA SER A 20 -3.74 5.32 1.11
C SER A 20 -3.95 3.81 1.03
N THR A 21 -3.05 3.04 1.62
CA THR A 21 -3.24 1.59 1.87
C THR A 21 -3.96 1.35 3.21
N TYR A 22 -4.45 2.41 3.85
CA TYR A 22 -5.04 2.40 5.19
C TYR A 22 -4.12 1.66 6.18
N LYS A 23 -4.70 0.97 7.15
CA LYS A 23 -3.97 0.18 8.15
C LYS A 23 -3.29 -1.08 7.60
N THR A 24 -3.35 -1.34 6.29
CA THR A 24 -2.79 -2.56 5.70
C THR A 24 -1.35 -2.39 5.19
N TRP A 25 -0.77 -1.19 5.31
CA TRP A 25 0.58 -0.88 4.85
C TRP A 25 1.62 -1.91 5.31
N ASP A 26 1.59 -2.30 6.59
CA ASP A 26 2.59 -3.20 7.16
C ASP A 26 2.39 -4.67 6.74
N MET A 27 1.14 -5.06 6.52
CA MET A 27 0.80 -6.36 5.97
C MET A 27 1.25 -6.47 4.50
N LEU A 28 1.04 -5.41 3.71
CA LEU A 28 1.54 -5.32 2.35
C LEU A 28 3.07 -5.31 2.32
N ARG A 29 3.74 -4.58 3.22
CA ARG A 29 5.20 -4.63 3.38
C ARG A 29 5.67 -6.06 3.62
N PHE A 30 5.09 -6.74 4.60
CA PHE A 30 5.47 -8.11 4.93
C PHE A 30 5.37 -9.04 3.71
N PHE A 31 4.28 -8.97 2.94
CA PHE A 31 4.15 -9.81 1.76
C PHE A 31 5.12 -9.44 0.63
N LEU A 32 5.31 -8.15 0.39
CA LEU A 32 6.21 -7.66 -0.67
C LEU A 32 7.66 -8.00 -0.36
N GLU A 33 8.09 -7.88 0.89
CA GLU A 33 9.43 -8.29 1.33
C GLU A 33 9.63 -9.80 1.17
N ARG A 34 8.65 -10.62 1.58
CA ARG A 34 8.69 -12.07 1.37
C ARG A 34 8.78 -12.45 -0.10
N ALA A 35 8.13 -11.68 -0.98
CA ALA A 35 8.17 -11.88 -2.42
C ALA A 35 9.43 -11.29 -3.08
N GLU A 36 10.39 -10.77 -2.30
CA GLU A 36 11.60 -10.10 -2.77
C GLU A 36 11.29 -8.99 -3.78
N PHE A 37 10.21 -8.23 -3.50
CA PHE A 37 9.71 -7.21 -4.41
C PHE A 37 10.76 -6.12 -4.65
N PRO A 38 11.01 -5.70 -5.91
CA PRO A 38 12.23 -4.96 -6.26
C PRO A 38 12.25 -3.49 -5.86
N VAL A 39 11.12 -2.94 -5.37
CA VAL A 39 10.96 -1.54 -5.01
C VAL A 39 10.24 -1.42 -3.67
N ASN A 40 10.77 -0.64 -2.73
CA ASN A 40 10.08 -0.43 -1.46
C ASN A 40 8.93 0.59 -1.61
N VAL A 41 7.78 0.12 -2.09
CA VAL A 41 6.59 0.95 -2.34
C VAL A 41 5.85 1.36 -1.08
N ILE A 42 6.14 0.74 0.07
CA ILE A 42 5.48 1.03 1.35
C ILE A 42 6.21 2.13 2.12
N HIS A 43 7.55 2.14 2.09
CA HIS A 43 8.36 3.13 2.81
C HIS A 43 9.16 4.06 1.88
N GLY A 44 9.01 3.96 0.56
CA GLY A 44 9.85 4.68 -0.40
C GLY A 44 11.32 4.25 -0.33
N GLU A 45 12.21 4.98 -1.03
CA GLU A 45 13.63 4.59 -1.12
C GLU A 45 14.62 5.72 -0.91
N GLU A 46 14.23 6.97 -1.15
CA GLU A 46 15.09 8.14 -0.97
C GLU A 46 14.46 9.14 0.00
N PRO A 47 15.25 9.79 0.89
CA PRO A 47 14.74 10.86 1.75
C PRO A 47 14.18 12.02 0.91
N PHE A 48 13.07 12.62 1.33
CA PHE A 48 12.50 13.80 0.67
C PHE A 48 12.62 15.07 1.52
N ALA A 49 12.15 15.04 2.77
CA ALA A 49 12.18 16.17 3.69
C ALA A 49 12.46 15.70 5.12
N GLU A 50 13.68 15.88 5.61
CA GLU A 50 14.09 15.40 6.95
C GLU A 50 13.71 16.37 8.08
N ASP A 51 13.41 17.63 7.75
CA ASP A 51 13.26 18.73 8.71
C ASP A 51 11.80 19.08 9.07
N GLU A 52 10.82 18.35 8.52
CA GLU A 52 9.39 18.59 8.72
C GLU A 52 8.73 17.39 9.43
N ASP A 53 7.74 17.65 10.29
CA ASP A 53 6.97 16.60 10.98
C ASP A 53 5.83 16.11 10.08
N TRP A 54 6.01 14.94 9.48
CA TRP A 54 5.08 14.30 8.53
C TRP A 54 4.36 13.08 9.13
N GLY A 55 4.37 12.91 10.45
CA GLY A 55 3.75 11.78 11.12
C GLY A 55 4.77 10.81 11.72
N TYR A 56 4.68 9.52 11.39
CA TYR A 56 5.51 8.50 12.02
C TYR A 56 6.98 8.57 11.61
N GLU A 57 7.24 8.80 10.33
CA GLU A 57 8.59 8.89 9.77
C GLU A 57 8.66 10.01 8.71
N PRO A 58 9.84 10.62 8.50
CA PRO A 58 10.04 11.58 7.42
C PRO A 58 9.62 10.99 6.06
N PRO A 59 9.00 11.79 5.17
CA PRO A 59 8.53 11.28 3.91
C PRO A 59 9.71 10.90 3.04
N ARG A 60 9.50 9.84 2.27
CA ARG A 60 10.48 9.30 1.33
C ARG A 60 9.84 9.29 -0.05
N TYR A 61 10.65 9.25 -1.09
CA TYR A 61 10.14 9.27 -2.44
C TYR A 61 10.75 8.18 -3.32
N LEU A 62 10.05 7.91 -4.41
CA LEU A 62 10.46 7.05 -5.51
C LEU A 62 10.62 7.90 -6.76
N ARG A 63 11.79 7.81 -7.39
CA ARG A 63 12.03 8.44 -8.69
C ARG A 63 11.16 7.80 -9.78
N PRO A 64 10.87 8.50 -10.90
CA PRO A 64 10.04 7.97 -11.98
C PRO A 64 10.48 6.59 -12.50
N GLU A 65 11.79 6.33 -12.54
CA GLU A 65 12.32 5.03 -13.00
C GLU A 65 11.96 3.89 -12.03
N ARG A 66 11.95 4.17 -10.72
CA ARG A 66 11.56 3.21 -9.68
C ARG A 66 10.05 3.02 -9.65
N VAL A 67 9.28 4.09 -9.87
CA VAL A 67 7.81 4.02 -10.02
C VAL A 67 7.42 3.15 -11.21
N ARG A 68 8.10 3.30 -12.36
CA ARG A 68 7.87 2.44 -13.54
C ARG A 68 8.18 0.97 -13.24
N LEU A 69 9.31 0.68 -12.59
CA LEU A 69 9.66 -0.68 -12.19
C LEU A 69 8.63 -1.27 -11.22
N ALA A 70 8.16 -0.49 -10.25
CA ALA A 70 7.12 -0.88 -9.31
C ALA A 70 5.80 -1.20 -10.03
N GLY A 71 5.33 -0.32 -10.91
CA GLY A 71 4.10 -0.55 -11.69
C GLY A 71 4.16 -1.82 -12.55
N GLU A 72 5.30 -2.08 -13.22
CA GLU A 72 5.51 -3.30 -13.98
C GLU A 72 5.51 -4.57 -13.10
N ALA A 73 6.18 -4.51 -11.94
CA ALA A 73 6.30 -5.64 -11.03
C ALA A 73 4.99 -5.93 -10.26
N LEU A 74 4.24 -4.89 -9.85
CA LEU A 74 2.90 -5.01 -9.25
C LEU A 74 1.93 -5.66 -10.24
N ARG A 75 1.90 -5.19 -11.49
CA ARG A 75 1.06 -5.80 -12.54
C ARG A 75 1.39 -7.29 -12.78
N ALA A 76 2.66 -7.64 -12.70
CA ALA A 76 3.12 -9.02 -12.93
C ALA A 76 2.88 -9.96 -11.73
N THR A 77 2.64 -9.41 -10.54
CA THR A 77 2.48 -10.15 -9.29
C THR A 77 1.02 -10.11 -8.86
N THR A 78 0.29 -11.21 -8.99
CA THR A 78 -1.10 -11.23 -8.50
C THR A 78 -1.15 -11.31 -6.98
N TYR A 79 -2.19 -10.76 -6.35
CA TYR A 79 -2.36 -10.88 -4.90
C TYR A 79 -2.35 -12.34 -4.42
N THR A 80 -3.00 -13.23 -5.18
CA THR A 80 -3.00 -14.67 -4.89
C THR A 80 -1.59 -15.27 -4.88
N ARG A 81 -0.70 -14.80 -5.76
CA ARG A 81 0.71 -15.21 -5.75
C ARG A 81 1.45 -14.62 -4.56
N LEU A 82 1.15 -13.36 -4.22
CA LEU A 82 1.77 -12.62 -3.13
C LEU A 82 1.53 -13.29 -1.76
N ILE A 83 0.33 -13.82 -1.52
CA ILE A 83 -0.02 -14.52 -0.26
C ILE A 83 0.20 -16.03 -0.31
N SER A 84 0.65 -16.58 -1.44
CA SER A 84 0.79 -18.02 -1.62
C SER A 84 1.83 -18.61 -0.64
N GLY A 85 1.39 -19.54 0.19
CA GLY A 85 2.26 -20.19 1.17
C GLY A 85 2.64 -19.30 2.35
N VAL A 86 1.88 -18.24 2.61
CA VAL A 86 1.95 -17.49 3.87
C VAL A 86 1.08 -18.19 4.90
N ASP A 87 1.66 -18.59 6.03
CA ASP A 87 0.88 -18.97 7.21
C ASP A 87 0.43 -17.68 7.93
N PRO A 88 -0.89 -17.47 8.18
CA PRO A 88 -1.35 -16.30 8.93
C PRO A 88 -0.69 -16.10 10.30
N ALA A 89 -0.19 -17.17 10.93
CA ALA A 89 0.58 -17.09 12.17
C ALA A 89 1.91 -16.31 12.00
N GLU A 90 2.51 -16.31 10.81
CA GLU A 90 3.72 -15.54 10.50
C GLU A 90 3.49 -14.03 10.69
N LEU A 91 2.29 -13.51 10.41
CA LEU A 91 1.95 -12.10 10.65
C LEU A 91 2.00 -11.73 12.14
N THR A 92 1.55 -12.65 13.00
CA THR A 92 1.62 -12.45 14.46
C THR A 92 3.06 -12.54 14.94
N SER A 93 3.83 -13.52 14.47
CA SER A 93 5.24 -13.69 14.84
C SER A 93 6.13 -12.54 14.36
N ALA A 94 5.79 -11.92 13.23
CA ALA A 94 6.49 -10.76 12.68
C ALA A 94 5.97 -9.43 13.25
N GLU A 95 5.07 -9.46 14.24
CA GLU A 95 4.46 -8.28 14.89
C GLU A 95 3.85 -7.29 13.89
N VAL A 96 3.26 -7.81 12.80
CA VAL A 96 2.67 -7.00 11.74
C VAL A 96 1.55 -6.11 12.27
N TYR A 97 1.64 -4.82 11.97
CA TYR A 97 0.63 -3.82 12.26
C TYR A 97 -0.63 -4.02 11.40
N PRO A 98 -1.83 -3.77 11.96
CA PRO A 98 -2.10 -3.47 13.36
C PRO A 98 -1.85 -4.69 14.25
N LEU A 99 -1.21 -4.45 15.40
CA LEU A 99 -1.04 -5.49 16.42
C LEU A 99 -2.40 -6.12 16.77
N ALA A 100 -2.40 -7.43 17.00
CA ALA A 100 -3.59 -8.23 17.22
C ALA A 100 -4.53 -7.57 18.26
N GLY A 101 -5.72 -7.16 17.79
CA GLY A 101 -6.71 -6.41 18.57
C GLY A 101 -7.22 -5.12 17.90
N ALA A 102 -6.50 -4.58 16.92
CA ALA A 102 -6.96 -3.44 16.11
C ALA A 102 -7.56 -3.82 14.74
N TYR A 103 -7.49 -5.10 14.35
CA TYR A 103 -8.30 -5.74 13.32
C TYR A 103 -9.44 -6.54 14.01
N PRO A 104 -10.67 -6.61 13.46
CA PRO A 104 -11.83 -7.20 14.16
C PRO A 104 -11.70 -8.69 14.49
N LEU A 105 -10.75 -9.36 13.85
CA LEU A 105 -10.45 -10.79 13.91
C LEU A 105 -8.92 -10.88 14.01
N GLY A 106 -8.31 -11.63 14.92
CA GLY A 106 -6.84 -11.67 15.02
C GLY A 106 -6.17 -12.16 13.72
N TRP A 107 -4.86 -11.96 13.55
CA TRP A 107 -4.15 -12.44 12.35
C TRP A 107 -4.23 -13.95 12.13
N SER A 108 -4.47 -14.73 13.19
CA SER A 108 -4.61 -16.19 13.12
C SER A 108 -5.96 -16.65 12.55
N GLU A 109 -6.90 -15.74 12.28
CA GLU A 109 -8.23 -16.09 11.80
C GLU A 109 -8.25 -16.43 10.30
N PRO A 110 -9.05 -17.42 9.87
CA PRO A 110 -9.24 -17.73 8.45
C PRO A 110 -9.71 -16.49 7.68
N GLY A 111 -8.98 -16.11 6.64
CA GLY A 111 -9.28 -14.93 5.82
C GLY A 111 -8.60 -13.64 6.27
N ALA A 112 -7.79 -13.65 7.34
CA ALA A 112 -6.96 -12.51 7.72
C ALA A 112 -6.10 -12.01 6.54
N LEU A 113 -5.53 -12.95 5.76
CA LEU A 113 -4.74 -12.66 4.56
C LEU A 113 -5.52 -11.94 3.45
N GLU A 114 -6.86 -11.99 3.44
CA GLU A 114 -7.65 -11.36 2.37
C GLU A 114 -7.86 -9.86 2.59
N TRP A 115 -7.59 -9.36 3.80
CA TRP A 115 -7.88 -7.96 4.16
C TRP A 115 -7.13 -6.95 3.29
N ALA A 116 -5.87 -7.25 2.92
CA ALA A 116 -5.06 -6.35 2.10
C ALA A 116 -5.32 -6.48 0.59
N ARG A 117 -6.21 -7.36 0.12
CA ARG A 117 -6.45 -7.58 -1.32
C ARG A 117 -6.89 -6.30 -2.02
N HIS A 118 -7.94 -5.67 -1.52
CA HIS A 118 -8.49 -4.46 -2.14
C HIS A 118 -7.45 -3.33 -2.19
N TRP A 119 -6.65 -3.20 -1.12
CA TRP A 119 -5.58 -2.20 -1.03
C TRP A 119 -4.42 -2.51 -1.98
N TYR A 120 -4.08 -3.79 -2.17
CA TYR A 120 -3.09 -4.19 -3.17
C TYR A 120 -3.54 -3.90 -4.60
N ASP A 121 -4.80 -4.19 -4.92
CA ASP A 121 -5.36 -3.90 -6.24
C ASP A 121 -5.35 -2.39 -6.52
N GLY A 122 -5.74 -1.57 -5.53
CA GLY A 122 -5.67 -0.11 -5.61
C GLY A 122 -4.24 0.42 -5.73
N LEU A 123 -3.29 -0.12 -4.95
CA LEU A 123 -1.88 0.23 -5.01
C LEU A 123 -1.30 -0.06 -6.40
N THR A 124 -1.67 -1.20 -6.98
CA THR A 124 -1.28 -1.59 -8.34
C THR A 124 -1.79 -0.57 -9.35
N GLN A 125 -3.07 -0.22 -9.31
CA GLN A 125 -3.65 0.77 -10.21
C GLN A 125 -3.00 2.15 -10.08
N PHE A 126 -2.71 2.58 -8.86
CA PHE A 126 -2.04 3.85 -8.57
C PHE A 126 -0.63 3.89 -9.18
N PHE A 127 0.19 2.88 -8.91
CA PHE A 127 1.56 2.82 -9.45
C PHE A 127 1.60 2.66 -10.96
N GLU A 128 0.65 1.94 -11.56
CA GLU A 128 0.52 1.89 -13.01
C GLU A 128 0.17 3.25 -13.63
N ALA A 129 -0.71 4.03 -12.98
CA ALA A 129 -1.07 5.37 -13.43
C ALA A 129 0.12 6.34 -13.33
N ALA A 130 0.79 6.37 -12.18
CA ALA A 130 1.99 7.19 -11.96
C ALA A 130 3.13 6.81 -12.94
N ALA A 131 3.32 5.51 -13.19
CA ALA A 131 4.29 5.03 -14.17
C ALA A 131 3.98 5.50 -15.60
N ARG A 132 2.70 5.48 -16.02
CA ARG A 132 2.28 5.99 -17.34
C ARG A 132 2.47 7.49 -17.48
N ALA A 133 2.31 8.24 -16.39
CA ALA A 133 2.51 9.68 -16.34
C ALA A 133 3.99 10.09 -16.20
N ASN A 134 4.89 9.14 -15.93
CA ASN A 134 6.30 9.40 -15.58
C ASN A 134 6.44 10.27 -14.32
N ASP A 135 5.56 10.06 -13.35
CA ASP A 135 5.55 10.76 -12.08
C ASP A 135 6.53 10.14 -11.08
N ALA A 136 7.09 10.98 -10.20
CA ALA A 136 7.67 10.53 -8.93
C ALA A 136 6.55 10.32 -7.91
N VAL A 137 6.76 9.42 -6.94
CA VAL A 137 5.79 9.15 -5.88
C VAL A 137 6.38 9.50 -4.53
N LEU A 138 5.66 10.32 -3.75
CA LEU A 138 5.95 10.57 -2.34
C LEU A 138 5.24 9.52 -1.48
N VAL A 139 5.91 9.03 -0.45
CA VAL A 139 5.46 7.98 0.45
C VAL A 139 5.70 8.46 1.89
N TRP A 140 4.67 8.39 2.72
CA TRP A 140 4.74 8.70 4.14
C TRP A 140 3.73 7.84 4.90
N LEU A 141 3.95 7.67 6.20
CA LEU A 141 3.05 6.96 7.11
C LEU A 141 2.45 7.95 8.09
N ASP A 142 1.12 7.99 8.18
CA ASP A 142 0.33 8.85 9.07
C ASP A 142 -0.40 8.10 10.20
#